data_AF-A0A0J0V8W3-F1
#
_entry.id   AF-A0A0J0V8W3-F1
#
_cell.length_a   1.000
_cell.length_b   1.000
_cell.length_c   1.000
_cell.angle_alpha   90.00
_cell.angle_beta   90.00
_cell.angle_gamma   90.00
#
_symmetry.space_group_name_H-M   'P 1'
#
loop_
_entity.id
_entity.type
_entity.pdbx_description
1 polymer ?
#
loop_
_entity_poly.entity_id
_entity_poly.type
_entity_poly.pdbx_seq_one_letter_code
_entity_poly.pdbx_strand_id
1 'polypeptide(L)'
;MPKTLSDIKKTLDSNIGKRLTLRANGGRRKMIERCGILAETYPSVFVIELDQKENSFERVSFSYADVLTETVKLTFWDDEQAGGQ
;
A
#
# COMPACT_ATOMS: atom_id res chain seq x y z
N MET A 1 -11.63 8.64 6.94
CA MET A 1 -11.25 8.28 5.55
C MET A 1 -10.62 9.49 4.89
N PRO A 2 -9.42 9.37 4.29
CA PRO A 2 -8.83 10.45 3.52
C PRO A 2 -9.76 10.81 2.36
N LYS A 3 -10.12 12.10 2.22
CA LYS A 3 -11.13 12.56 1.24
C LYS A 3 -10.50 12.94 -0.11
N THR A 4 -9.17 13.00 -0.20
CA THR A 4 -8.45 13.46 -1.39
C THR A 4 -7.17 12.65 -1.63
N LEU A 5 -6.70 12.64 -2.89
CA LEU A 5 -5.41 12.03 -3.25
C LEU A 5 -4.24 12.63 -2.44
N SER A 6 -4.33 13.91 -2.10
CA SER A 6 -3.32 14.62 -1.29
C SER A 6 -3.26 14.11 0.15
N ASP A 7 -4.40 13.81 0.77
CA ASP A 7 -4.43 13.18 2.10
C ASP A 7 -3.83 11.78 2.07
N ILE A 8 -4.20 10.97 1.07
CA ILE A 8 -3.62 9.64 0.87
C ILE A 8 -2.11 9.74 0.72
N LYS A 9 -1.62 10.66 -0.12
CA LYS A 9 -0.19 10.89 -0.29
C LYS A 9 0.47 11.22 1.05
N LYS A 10 -0.07 12.18 1.82
CA LYS A 10 0.50 12.56 3.14
C LYS A 10 0.56 11.38 4.10
N THR A 11 -0.49 10.55 4.14
CA THR A 11 -0.48 9.33 4.95
C THR A 11 0.61 8.36 4.51
N LEU A 12 0.79 8.15 3.20
CA LEU A 12 1.84 7.26 2.70
C LEU A 12 3.25 7.83 2.96
N ASP A 13 3.44 9.14 2.77
CA ASP A 13 4.70 9.85 3.02
C ASP A 13 5.18 9.63 4.47
N SER A 14 4.28 9.74 5.45
CA SER A 14 4.57 9.50 6.87
C SER A 14 4.83 8.04 7.24
N ASN A 15 4.58 7.09 6.32
CA ASN A 15 4.77 5.66 6.54
C ASN A 15 5.84 5.04 5.62
N ILE A 16 6.66 5.87 4.96
CA ILE A 16 7.83 5.39 4.20
C ILE A 16 8.75 4.60 5.13
N GLY A 17 9.26 3.47 4.63
CA GLY A 17 10.10 2.53 5.38
C GLY A 17 9.32 1.54 6.25
N LYS A 18 7.99 1.68 6.38
CA LYS A 18 7.17 0.76 7.19
C LYS A 18 6.70 -0.45 6.39
N ARG A 19 6.58 -1.57 7.10
CA ARG A 19 6.04 -2.82 6.57
C ARG A 19 4.52 -2.74 6.45
N LEU A 20 4.01 -3.27 5.34
CA LEU A 20 2.58 -3.28 5.04
C LEU A 20 2.18 -4.55 4.31
N THR A 21 0.89 -4.85 4.38
CA THR A 21 0.19 -5.81 3.54
C THR A 21 -0.59 -5.06 2.47
N LEU A 22 -0.32 -5.40 1.21
CA LEU A 22 -1.02 -4.94 0.03
C LEU A 22 -2.07 -5.99 -0.37
N ARG A 23 -3.30 -5.54 -0.55
CA ARG A 23 -4.42 -6.33 -1.10
C ARG A 23 -4.92 -5.67 -2.38
N ALA A 24 -4.79 -6.34 -3.52
CA ALA A 24 -5.27 -5.79 -4.79
C ALA A 24 -6.20 -6.78 -5.52
N ASN A 25 -7.13 -6.24 -6.30
CA ASN A 25 -8.05 -7.02 -7.12
C ASN A 25 -7.38 -7.43 -8.44
N GLY A 26 -6.81 -8.63 -8.49
CA GLY A 26 -6.11 -9.16 -9.67
C GLY A 26 -7.01 -9.70 -10.78
N GLY A 27 -8.29 -9.30 -10.84
CA GLY A 27 -9.26 -9.72 -11.86
C GLY A 27 -10.32 -10.71 -11.38
N ARG A 28 -10.78 -11.60 -12.28
CA ARG A 28 -12.10 -12.28 -12.26
C ARG A 28 -12.48 -13.16 -11.05
N ARG A 29 -11.62 -13.31 -10.04
CA ARG A 29 -11.93 -13.95 -8.74
C ARG A 29 -10.74 -14.02 -7.77
N LYS A 30 -9.62 -13.36 -8.08
CA LYS A 30 -8.37 -13.55 -7.35
C LYS A 30 -7.98 -12.26 -6.66
N MET A 31 -8.19 -12.24 -5.35
CA MET A 31 -7.61 -11.22 -4.47
C MET A 31 -6.15 -11.58 -4.27
N ILE A 32 -5.24 -10.69 -4.67
CA ILE A 32 -3.82 -10.88 -4.40
C ILE A 32 -3.49 -10.20 -3.07
N GLU A 33 -2.87 -10.94 -2.18
CA GLU A 33 -2.29 -10.42 -0.94
C GLU A 33 -0.77 -10.55 -1.03
N ARG A 34 -0.06 -9.47 -0.73
CA ARG A 34 1.39 -9.38 -0.82
C ARG A 34 1.91 -8.59 0.37
N CYS A 35 3.00 -9.05 0.98
CA CYS A 35 3.69 -8.31 2.03
C CYS A 35 4.89 -7.56 1.44
N GLY A 36 5.18 -6.38 1.99
CA GLY A 36 6.29 -5.54 1.52
C GLY A 36 6.54 -4.35 2.42
N ILE A 37 7.47 -3.50 2.01
CA ILE A 37 7.82 -2.25 2.68
C ILE A 37 7.48 -1.10 1.74
N LEU A 38 6.84 -0.05 2.25
CA LEU A 38 6.68 1.18 1.48
C LEU A 38 8.06 1.82 1.26
N ALA A 39 8.61 1.69 0.06
CA ALA A 39 9.97 2.13 -0.22
C ALA A 39 10.02 3.63 -0.48
N GLU A 40 9.16 4.11 -1.38
CA GLU A 40 9.23 5.48 -1.90
C GLU A 40 7.84 6.02 -2.26
N THR A 41 7.68 7.34 -2.23
CA THR A 41 6.48 8.02 -2.75
C THR A 41 6.86 9.10 -3.75
N TYR A 42 6.06 9.23 -4.81
CA TYR A 42 6.23 10.18 -5.91
C TYR A 42 4.96 11.03 -6.07
N PRO A 43 4.95 12.09 -6.89
CA PRO A 43 3.77 12.97 -7.01
C PRO A 43 2.46 12.25 -7.38
N SER A 44 2.51 11.17 -8.17
CA SER A 44 1.32 10.46 -8.67
C SER A 44 1.24 8.98 -8.25
N VAL A 45 2.35 8.40 -7.80
CA VAL A 45 2.47 6.97 -7.50
C VAL A 45 3.31 6.74 -6.26
N PHE A 46 3.26 5.55 -5.70
CA PHE A 46 4.13 5.08 -4.63
C PHE A 46 4.68 3.70 -4.97
N VAL A 47 5.84 3.37 -4.39
CA VAL A 47 6.59 2.14 -4.66
C VAL A 47 6.66 1.31 -3.40
N ILE A 48 6.29 0.03 -3.52
CA ILE A 48 6.42 -0.97 -2.47
C ILE A 48 7.50 -1.97 -2.91
N GLU A 49 8.47 -2.18 -2.02
CA GLU A 49 9.42 -3.27 -2.15
C GLU A 49 8.81 -4.54 -1.56
N LEU A 50 8.64 -5.57 -2.40
CA LEU A 50 8.00 -6.82 -2.03
C LEU A 50 9.03 -7.81 -1.47
N ASP A 51 8.60 -8.65 -0.54
CA ASP A 51 9.46 -9.71 -0.01
C ASP A 51 9.75 -10.76 -1.10
N GLN A 52 11.00 -10.84 -1.53
CA GLN A 52 11.44 -11.72 -2.64
C GLN A 52 11.31 -13.21 -2.33
N LYS A 53 11.22 -13.59 -1.04
CA LYS A 53 11.00 -15.00 -0.67
C LYS A 53 9.61 -15.51 -1.04
N GLU A 54 8.62 -14.60 -1.13
CA GLU A 54 7.25 -14.95 -1.54
C GLU A 54 6.92 -14.54 -2.98
N ASN A 55 7.69 -13.62 -3.59
CA ASN A 55 7.28 -12.94 -4.82
C ASN A 55 8.35 -12.92 -5.92
N SER A 56 7.96 -13.23 -7.16
CA SER A 56 8.83 -13.15 -8.35
C SER A 56 9.23 -11.73 -8.78
N PHE A 57 8.69 -10.69 -8.15
CA PHE A 57 8.96 -9.29 -8.46
C PHE A 57 9.44 -8.56 -7.21
N GLU A 58 10.51 -7.79 -7.36
CA GLU A 58 11.18 -7.07 -6.26
C GLU A 58 10.43 -5.80 -5.85
N ARG A 59 9.82 -5.09 -6.81
CA ARG A 59 9.11 -3.82 -6.55
C ARG A 59 7.83 -3.71 -7.36
N VAL A 60 6.81 -3.09 -6.78
CA VAL A 60 5.55 -2.75 -7.44
C VAL A 60 5.20 -1.30 -7.18
N SER A 61 4.54 -0.66 -8.15
CA SER A 61 4.07 0.71 -8.04
C SER A 61 2.57 0.80 -8.23
N PHE A 62 1.91 1.59 -7.39
CA PHE A 62 0.48 1.88 -7.48
C PHE A 62 0.23 3.38 -7.41
N SER A 63 -0.91 3.82 -7.92
CA SER A 63 -1.32 5.22 -7.85
C SER A 63 -2.13 5.49 -6.58
N TYR A 64 -2.16 6.75 -6.14
CA TYR A 64 -3.05 7.17 -5.06
C TYR A 64 -4.54 6.98 -5.42
N ALA A 65 -4.85 7.00 -6.72
CA ALA A 65 -6.19 6.73 -7.22
C ALA A 65 -6.61 5.28 -6.95
N ASP A 66 -5.70 4.31 -7.07
CA ASP A 66 -5.99 2.90 -6.79
C ASP A 66 -6.40 2.67 -5.33
N VAL A 67 -5.80 3.44 -4.41
CA VAL A 67 -6.16 3.43 -2.98
C VAL A 67 -7.51 4.13 -2.77
N LEU A 68 -7.73 5.26 -3.46
CA LEU A 68 -8.99 6.01 -3.38
C LEU A 68 -10.18 5.20 -3.91
N THR A 69 -9.99 4.44 -4.99
CA THR A 69 -11.04 3.60 -5.62
C THR A 69 -11.13 2.21 -5.00
N GLU A 70 -10.39 1.94 -3.92
CA GLU A 70 -10.33 0.64 -3.24
C GLU A 70 -9.91 -0.54 -4.13
N THR A 71 -9.30 -0.25 -5.29
CA THR A 71 -8.66 -1.25 -6.16
C THR A 71 -7.48 -1.89 -5.44
N VAL A 72 -6.83 -1.10 -4.58
CA VAL A 72 -5.71 -1.47 -3.73
C VAL A 72 -6.01 -1.06 -2.30
N LYS A 73 -5.88 -1.99 -1.36
CA LYS A 73 -5.95 -1.73 0.08
C LYS A 73 -4.59 -1.96 0.70
N LEU A 74 -4.14 -1.00 1.49
CA LEU A 74 -2.87 -1.03 2.21
C LEU A 74 -3.17 -1.15 3.70
N THR A 75 -2.48 -2.06 4.38
CA THR A 75 -2.57 -2.24 5.83
C THR A 75 -1.16 -2.21 6.40
N PHE A 76 -0.80 -1.10 7.05
CA PHE A 76 0.50 -0.95 7.71
C PHE A 76 0.51 -1.74 9.01
N TRP A 77 1.59 -2.47 9.27
CA TRP A 77 1.68 -3.35 10.44
C TRP A 77 1.88 -2.56 11.75
N ASP A 78 2.33 -1.30 11.64
CA ASP A 78 2.50 -0.38 12.76
C ASP A 78 1.17 0.22 13.25
N ASP A 79 0.12 0.17 12.43
CA ASP A 79 -1.21 0.73 12.75
C ASP A 79 -2.03 -0.18 13.68
N GLU A 80 -1.60 -1.44 13.90
CA GLU A 80 -2.30 -2.40 14.77
C GLU A 80 -2.24 -2.00 16.27
N GLN A 81 -1.41 -1.01 16.63
CA GLN A 81 -1.26 -0.51 18.00
C GLN A 81 -2.09 0.77 18.28
N ALA A 82 -2.83 1.31 17.30
CA ALA A 82 -3.58 2.58 17.44
C ALA A 82 -5.12 2.44 17.42
N GLY A 83 -5.64 1.23 17.63
CA GLY A 83 -7.08 0.93 17.71
C GLY A 83 -7.64 0.74 19.12
N GLY A 84 -6.93 1.18 20.17
CA GLY A 84 -7.42 1.14 21.54
C GLY A 84 -8.22 2.40 21.90
N GLN A 85 -9.54 2.35 21.75
CA GLN A 85 -10.46 3.20 22.51
C GLN A 85 -11.77 2.46 22.80
#